data_AF-A0A564Z2I2-F1
#
_entry.id   AF-A0A564Z2I2-F1
#
_cell.length_a   1.000
_cell.length_b   1.000
_cell.length_c   1.000
_cell.angle_alpha   90.00
_cell.angle_beta   90.00
_cell.angle_gamma   90.00
#
_symmetry.space_group_name_H-M   'P 1'
#
loop_
_entity.id
_entity.type
_entity.pdbx_description
1 polymer ?
#
loop_
_entity_poly.entity_id
_entity_poly.type
_entity_poly.pdbx_seq_one_letter_code
_entity_poly.pdbx_strand_id
1 'polypeptide(L)'
;MQTDISAGALFAATFLRSLSKITRQNSDIEEHKFQAREFELLAVSILDVCYFNNKENTMDLLVMERGSYGTLSCMMIASEGNCQEFMQHRACQEYLDRVWAHTLQIKSFSLRFFFSLVIGAICPPFVPFVAEYDESKYDKSPDAKEVRKKFTVRFYRQKLRDFYLASCVRHAYQLVRLKKFENVA
;
A
#
# COMPACT_ATOMS: atom_id res chain seq x y z
N MET A 1 17.05 13.40 8.70
CA MET A 1 18.31 13.55 7.94
C MET A 1 18.48 12.43 6.92
N GLN A 2 18.60 11.16 7.29
CA GLN A 2 18.76 10.06 6.29
C GLN A 2 17.54 9.88 5.37
N THR A 3 16.37 10.27 5.86
CA THR A 3 15.07 10.18 5.19
C THR A 3 14.94 11.15 4.00
N ASP A 4 15.60 12.30 4.10
CA ASP A 4 15.51 13.35 3.10
C ASP A 4 16.41 13.04 1.90
N ILE A 5 17.44 12.20 2.10
CA ILE A 5 18.37 11.78 1.06
C ILE A 5 17.69 10.85 0.05
N SER A 6 16.86 9.90 0.51
CA SER A 6 16.08 9.01 -0.37
C SER A 6 15.10 9.81 -1.22
N ALA A 7 14.36 10.75 -0.61
CA ALA A 7 13.43 11.63 -1.32
C ALA A 7 14.17 12.52 -2.35
N GLY A 8 15.33 13.07 -1.99
CA GLY A 8 16.16 13.87 -2.89
C GLY A 8 16.69 13.08 -4.08
N ALA A 9 17.15 11.85 -3.86
CA ALA A 9 17.60 10.97 -4.94
C ALA A 9 16.45 10.62 -5.90
N LEU A 10 15.26 10.30 -5.37
CA LEU A 10 14.07 10.06 -6.19
C LEU A 10 13.63 11.31 -6.96
N PHE A 11 13.69 12.49 -6.33
CA PHE A 11 13.38 13.74 -6.99
C PHE A 11 14.36 14.04 -8.12
N ALA A 12 15.66 13.83 -7.91
CA ALA A 12 16.67 13.97 -8.95
C ALA A 12 16.44 13.01 -10.13
N ALA A 13 16.13 11.74 -9.86
CA ALA A 13 15.78 10.76 -10.89
C ALA A 13 14.55 11.19 -11.69
N THR A 14 13.50 11.65 -11.00
CA THR A 14 12.25 12.14 -11.60
C THR A 14 12.49 13.38 -12.46
N PHE A 15 13.32 14.30 -11.96
CA PHE A 15 13.68 15.53 -12.66
C PHE A 15 14.46 15.24 -13.93
N LEU A 16 15.50 14.41 -13.86
CA LEU A 16 16.32 14.04 -15.02
C LEU A 16 15.53 13.28 -16.09
N ARG A 17 14.58 12.42 -15.68
CA ARG A 17 13.62 11.80 -16.62
C ARG A 17 12.67 12.79 -17.27
N SER A 18 12.28 13.83 -16.55
CA SER A 18 11.44 14.89 -17.09
C SER A 18 12.24 15.75 -18.06
N LEU A 19 13.49 16.04 -17.72
CA LEU A 19 14.43 16.78 -18.57
C LEU A 19 14.69 16.03 -19.88
N SER A 20 14.97 14.72 -19.82
CA SER A 20 15.24 13.90 -21.02
C SER A 20 14.07 13.84 -22.01
N LYS A 21 12.83 14.10 -21.57
CA LYS A 21 11.66 14.21 -22.47
C LYS A 21 11.63 15.51 -23.26
N ILE A 22 12.26 16.58 -22.76
CA ILE A 22 12.26 17.92 -23.36
C ILE A 22 13.56 18.15 -24.16
N THR A 23 14.64 17.45 -23.79
CA THR A 23 15.94 17.51 -24.47
C THR A 23 15.82 17.06 -25.94
N ARG A 24 16.52 17.78 -26.83
CA ARG A 24 16.48 17.55 -28.29
C ARG A 24 17.61 16.68 -28.82
N GLN A 25 18.75 16.67 -28.14
CA GLN A 25 19.94 15.92 -28.56
C GLN A 25 19.91 14.51 -27.99
N ASN A 26 20.00 13.51 -28.87
CA ASN A 26 19.89 12.10 -28.45
C ASN A 26 21.01 11.65 -27.50
N SER A 27 22.23 12.20 -27.63
CA SER A 27 23.33 11.94 -26.70
C SER A 27 22.95 12.29 -25.26
N ASP A 28 22.41 13.49 -25.09
CA ASP A 28 22.09 14.08 -23.79
C ASP A 28 20.86 13.40 -23.18
N ILE A 29 19.90 12.97 -24.01
CA ILE A 29 18.75 12.18 -23.57
C ILE A 29 19.21 10.89 -22.88
N GLU A 30 20.12 10.15 -23.52
CA GLU A 30 20.61 8.88 -22.98
C GLU A 30 21.47 9.10 -21.72
N GLU A 31 22.28 10.16 -21.69
CA GLU A 31 23.04 10.53 -20.48
C GLU A 31 22.09 10.87 -19.31
N HIS A 32 21.07 11.69 -19.54
CA HIS A 32 20.09 12.03 -18.49
C HIS A 32 19.31 10.81 -18.01
N LYS A 33 18.93 9.87 -18.90
CA LYS A 33 18.28 8.62 -18.50
C LYS A 33 19.21 7.74 -17.67
N PHE A 34 20.48 7.65 -18.06
CA PHE A 34 21.48 6.91 -17.31
C PHE A 34 21.68 7.49 -15.92
N GLN A 35 21.91 8.80 -15.81
CA GLN A 35 22.03 9.48 -14.51
C GLN A 35 20.77 9.33 -13.66
N ALA A 36 19.58 9.44 -14.27
CA ALA A 36 18.32 9.24 -13.55
C ALA A 36 18.23 7.83 -12.93
N ARG A 37 18.69 6.81 -13.67
CA ARG A 37 18.74 5.44 -13.18
C ARG A 37 19.71 5.29 -12.01
N GLU A 38 20.89 5.90 -12.08
CA GLU A 38 21.87 5.86 -10.98
C GLU A 38 21.30 6.49 -9.69
N PHE A 39 20.61 7.63 -9.80
CA PHE A 39 19.93 8.22 -8.65
C PHE A 39 18.80 7.34 -8.10
N GLU A 40 18.05 6.67 -8.96
CA GLU A 40 17.05 5.71 -8.50
C GLU A 40 17.69 4.52 -7.76
N LEU A 41 18.76 3.93 -8.30
CA LEU A 41 19.47 2.82 -7.66
C LEU A 41 20.09 3.23 -6.32
N LEU A 42 20.55 4.47 -6.21
CA LEU A 42 20.98 5.04 -4.93
C LEU A 42 19.82 5.09 -3.92
N ALA A 43 18.64 5.55 -4.36
CA ALA A 43 17.45 5.58 -3.50
C ALA A 43 17.02 4.17 -3.05
N VAL A 44 17.09 3.18 -3.95
CA VAL A 44 16.85 1.76 -3.64
C VAL A 44 17.83 1.28 -2.57
N SER A 45 19.12 1.54 -2.76
CA SER A 45 20.17 1.11 -1.82
C SER A 45 19.98 1.71 -0.42
N ILE A 46 19.55 2.97 -0.34
CA ILE A 46 19.21 3.62 0.94
C ILE A 46 17.98 2.93 1.57
N LEU A 47 16.95 2.65 0.76
CA LEU A 47 15.74 2.00 1.22
C LEU A 47 16.02 0.59 1.74
N ASP A 48 16.89 -0.18 1.08
CA ASP A 48 17.35 -1.51 1.52
C ASP A 48 17.95 -1.45 2.93
N VAL A 49 18.85 -0.48 3.18
CA VAL A 49 19.48 -0.30 4.50
C VAL A 49 18.45 0.10 5.56
N CYS A 50 17.54 1.01 5.24
CA CYS A 50 16.46 1.40 6.15
C CYS A 50 15.56 0.21 6.49
N TYR A 51 15.15 -0.55 5.47
CA TYR A 51 14.27 -1.72 5.61
C TYR A 51 14.93 -2.84 6.43
N PHE A 52 16.23 -3.06 6.22
CA PHE A 52 17.01 -4.02 7.01
C PHE A 52 17.08 -3.62 8.49
N ASN A 53 17.25 -2.32 8.77
CA ASN A 53 17.38 -1.82 10.14
C ASN A 53 16.04 -1.85 10.90
N ASN A 54 14.98 -1.27 10.33
CA ASN A 54 13.66 -1.28 10.95
C ASN A 54 12.56 -1.17 9.89
N LYS A 55 11.82 -2.28 9.71
CA LYS A 55 10.73 -2.37 8.74
C LYS A 55 9.59 -1.40 9.03
N GLU A 56 9.11 -1.34 10.27
CA GLU A 56 7.94 -0.52 10.61
C GLU A 56 8.24 0.97 10.45
N ASN A 57 9.41 1.43 10.92
CA ASN A 57 9.84 2.80 10.69
C ASN A 57 9.97 3.08 9.18
N THR A 58 10.51 2.13 8.40
CA THR A 58 10.63 2.29 6.95
C THR A 58 9.28 2.49 6.26
N MET A 59 8.23 1.81 6.72
CA MET A 59 6.87 2.02 6.20
C MET A 59 6.40 3.45 6.42
N ASP A 60 6.60 4.00 7.61
CA ASP A 60 6.26 5.40 7.91
C ASP A 60 7.08 6.37 7.06
N LEU A 61 8.37 6.06 6.83
CA LEU A 61 9.26 6.86 6.00
C LEU A 61 8.83 6.91 4.53
N LEU A 62 8.29 5.82 3.99
CA LEU A 62 7.82 5.74 2.61
C LEU A 62 6.64 6.69 2.33
N VAL A 63 5.78 6.92 3.32
CA VAL A 63 4.52 7.67 3.15
C VAL A 63 4.44 9.00 3.85
N MET A 64 5.40 9.30 4.72
CA MET A 64 5.53 10.63 5.31
C MET A 64 5.75 11.69 4.22
N GLU A 65 4.95 12.76 4.31
CA GLU A 65 5.08 13.93 3.44
C GLU A 65 6.33 14.75 3.78
N ARG A 66 6.99 15.28 2.74
CA ARG A 66 8.19 16.13 2.89
C ARG A 66 7.93 17.51 2.35
N GLY A 67 7.95 18.52 3.24
CA GLY A 67 7.76 19.93 2.84
C GLY A 67 8.75 20.40 1.78
N SER A 68 10.00 19.93 1.84
CA SER A 68 11.06 20.29 0.88
C SER A 68 10.81 19.84 -0.56
N TYR A 69 9.91 18.87 -0.77
CA TYR A 69 9.60 18.29 -2.08
C TYR A 69 8.11 18.45 -2.42
N GLY A 70 7.52 19.59 -2.05
CA GLY A 70 6.13 19.91 -2.39
C GLY A 70 5.11 19.07 -1.61
N THR A 71 5.41 18.73 -0.35
CA THR A 71 4.56 17.87 0.51
C THR A 71 4.29 16.49 -0.06
N LEU A 72 5.15 16.01 -0.97
CA LEU A 72 5.06 14.66 -1.52
C LEU A 72 5.77 13.65 -0.61
N SER A 73 5.26 12.42 -0.60
CA SER A 73 5.95 11.27 0.00
C SER A 73 6.88 10.59 -1.00
N CYS A 74 7.80 9.76 -0.53
CA CYS A 74 8.71 9.01 -1.42
C CYS A 74 7.93 8.12 -2.41
N MET A 75 6.84 7.50 -1.96
CA MET A 75 5.95 6.70 -2.81
C MET A 75 5.31 7.54 -3.93
N MET A 76 4.88 8.77 -3.63
CA MET A 76 4.29 9.67 -4.62
C MET A 76 5.34 10.12 -5.64
N ILE A 77 6.51 10.57 -5.18
CA ILE A 77 7.62 10.99 -6.07
C ILE A 77 8.04 9.83 -6.98
N ALA A 78 8.23 8.64 -6.43
CA ALA A 78 8.61 7.46 -7.19
C ALA A 78 7.55 7.08 -8.25
N SER A 79 6.27 7.14 -7.89
CA SER A 79 5.17 6.86 -8.80
C SER A 79 5.09 7.88 -9.94
N GLU A 80 5.19 9.18 -9.64
CA GLU A 80 5.14 10.26 -10.64
C GLU A 80 6.37 10.24 -11.56
N GLY A 81 7.54 9.94 -11.00
CA GLY A 81 8.81 9.83 -11.73
C GLY A 81 9.03 8.53 -12.48
N ASN A 82 8.06 7.62 -12.47
CA ASN A 82 8.16 6.27 -13.05
C ASN A 82 9.43 5.52 -12.57
N CYS A 83 9.74 5.63 -11.28
CA CYS A 83 10.83 4.92 -10.62
C CYS A 83 10.41 3.48 -10.31
N GLN A 84 10.48 2.62 -11.33
CA GLN A 84 10.01 1.24 -11.26
C GLN A 84 10.89 0.36 -10.37
N GLU A 85 12.21 0.52 -10.38
CA GLU A 85 13.14 -0.26 -9.54
C GLU A 85 12.86 0.02 -8.06
N PHE A 86 12.62 1.30 -7.72
CA PHE A 86 12.23 1.69 -6.37
C PHE A 86 10.87 1.11 -5.96
N MET A 87 9.87 1.18 -6.84
CA MET A 87 8.53 0.66 -6.54
C MET A 87 8.49 -0.88 -6.44
N GLN A 88 9.39 -1.59 -7.12
CA GLN A 88 9.52 -3.04 -7.04
C GLN A 88 10.20 -3.53 -5.75
N HIS A 89 10.86 -2.64 -5.01
CA HIS A 89 11.50 -2.98 -3.75
C HIS A 89 10.50 -3.61 -2.77
N ARG A 90 10.96 -4.62 -2.01
CA ARG A 90 10.10 -5.42 -1.09
C ARG A 90 9.36 -4.54 -0.08
N ALA A 91 9.99 -3.49 0.43
CA ALA A 91 9.33 -2.57 1.38
C ALA A 91 8.10 -1.89 0.77
N CYS A 92 8.18 -1.45 -0.49
CA CYS A 92 7.08 -0.80 -1.20
C CYS A 92 5.93 -1.79 -1.47
N GLN A 93 6.28 -3.01 -1.91
CA GLN A 93 5.30 -4.07 -2.15
C GLN A 93 4.58 -4.49 -0.85
N GLU A 94 5.33 -4.72 0.23
CA GLU A 94 4.77 -5.06 1.54
C GLU A 94 3.89 -3.92 2.09
N TYR A 95 4.29 -2.66 1.89
CA TYR A 95 3.45 -1.51 2.24
C TYR A 95 2.13 -1.51 1.46
N LEU A 96 2.20 -1.66 0.14
CA LEU A 96 1.01 -1.68 -0.73
C LEU A 96 0.08 -2.84 -0.38
N ASP A 97 0.63 -4.02 -0.10
CA ASP A 97 -0.15 -5.18 0.36
C ASP A 97 -0.87 -4.89 1.68
N ARG A 98 -0.18 -4.28 2.65
CA ARG A 98 -0.78 -3.86 3.93
C ARG A 98 -1.91 -2.85 3.72
N VAL A 99 -1.74 -1.87 2.84
CA VAL A 99 -2.78 -0.87 2.53
C VAL A 99 -3.95 -1.50 1.76
N TRP A 100 -3.65 -2.39 0.82
CA TRP A 100 -4.64 -3.09 0.00
C TRP A 100 -5.53 -4.02 0.83
N ALA A 101 -4.92 -4.81 1.71
CA ALA A 101 -5.59 -5.79 2.55
C ALA A 101 -6.12 -5.20 3.87
N HIS A 102 -5.60 -4.05 4.31
CA HIS A 102 -5.93 -3.38 5.56
C HIS A 102 -5.67 -4.26 6.81
N THR A 103 -6.72 -4.84 7.40
CA THR A 103 -6.61 -5.81 8.52
C THR A 103 -6.88 -7.25 8.09
N LEU A 104 -7.16 -7.48 6.81
CA LEU A 104 -7.43 -8.81 6.27
C LEU A 104 -6.12 -9.52 5.98
N GLN A 105 -6.05 -10.79 6.35
CA GLN A 105 -4.93 -11.66 6.01
C GLN A 105 -5.23 -12.32 4.68
N ILE A 106 -4.81 -11.67 3.59
CA ILE A 106 -4.97 -12.23 2.23
C ILE A 106 -3.82 -13.20 1.98
N LYS A 107 -4.01 -14.46 2.36
CA LYS A 107 -3.12 -15.52 1.90
C LYS A 107 -3.43 -15.80 0.42
N SER A 108 -2.40 -15.75 -0.43
CA SER A 108 -2.53 -15.90 -1.89
C SER A 108 -3.44 -17.07 -2.27
N PHE A 109 -4.44 -16.78 -3.11
CA PHE A 109 -5.42 -17.73 -3.65
C PHE A 109 -6.27 -18.51 -2.61
N SER A 110 -6.51 -17.93 -1.43
CA SER A 110 -7.37 -18.57 -0.45
C SER A 110 -8.83 -18.54 -0.90
N LEU A 111 -9.42 -19.71 -1.16
CA LEU A 111 -10.87 -19.88 -1.37
C LEU A 111 -11.69 -19.21 -0.25
N ARG A 112 -11.13 -19.12 0.97
CA ARG A 112 -11.76 -18.43 2.10
C ARG A 112 -12.01 -16.95 1.83
N PHE A 113 -11.09 -16.27 1.14
CA PHE A 113 -11.28 -14.87 0.77
C PHE A 113 -12.38 -14.70 -0.29
N PHE A 114 -12.45 -15.62 -1.26
CA PHE A 114 -13.55 -15.61 -2.22
C PHE A 114 -14.90 -15.86 -1.54
N PHE A 115 -14.98 -16.85 -0.64
CA PHE A 115 -16.20 -17.10 0.14
C PHE A 115 -16.57 -15.93 1.04
N SER A 116 -15.61 -15.27 1.68
CA SER A 116 -15.90 -14.10 2.51
C SER A 116 -16.42 -12.93 1.68
N LEU A 117 -15.94 -12.74 0.44
CA LEU A 117 -16.47 -11.74 -0.47
C LEU A 117 -17.91 -12.04 -0.89
N VAL A 118 -18.21 -13.28 -1.27
CA VAL A 118 -19.56 -13.72 -1.65
C VAL A 118 -20.53 -13.60 -0.47
N ILE A 119 -20.11 -14.07 0.71
CA ILE A 119 -20.91 -13.96 1.94
C ILE A 119 -21.10 -12.50 2.33
N GLY A 120 -20.12 -11.62 2.13
CA GLY A 120 -20.29 -10.19 2.38
C GLY A 120 -21.28 -9.52 1.44
N ALA A 121 -21.44 -10.01 0.20
CA ALA A 121 -22.46 -9.50 -0.70
C ALA A 121 -23.88 -9.99 -0.33
N ILE A 122 -24.02 -11.24 0.14
CA ILE A 122 -25.33 -11.87 0.38
C ILE A 122 -25.80 -11.71 1.83
N CYS A 123 -24.91 -11.96 2.79
CA CYS A 123 -25.21 -11.95 4.22
C CYS A 123 -24.05 -11.32 5.04
N PRO A 124 -24.01 -9.97 5.12
CA PRO A 124 -23.01 -9.22 5.87
C PRO A 124 -22.74 -9.72 7.30
N PRO A 125 -23.74 -10.22 8.07
CA PRO A 125 -23.49 -10.63 9.44
C PRO A 125 -22.53 -11.81 9.63
N PHE A 126 -22.35 -12.67 8.63
CA PHE A 126 -21.49 -13.85 8.75
C PHE A 126 -20.03 -13.60 8.35
N VAL A 127 -19.74 -12.44 7.75
CA VAL A 127 -18.40 -12.11 7.25
C VAL A 127 -17.30 -12.16 8.32
N PRO A 128 -17.49 -11.61 9.53
CA PRO A 128 -16.43 -11.61 10.54
C PRO A 128 -16.03 -13.02 11.03
N PHE A 129 -16.85 -14.04 10.77
CA PHE A 129 -16.56 -15.43 11.11
C PHE A 129 -15.82 -16.20 10.01
N VAL A 130 -16.00 -15.80 8.75
CA VAL A 130 -15.40 -16.48 7.59
C VAL A 130 -14.12 -15.80 7.11
N ALA A 131 -14.04 -14.48 7.23
CA ALA A 131 -12.84 -13.72 6.86
C ALA A 131 -11.72 -13.92 7.90
N GLU A 132 -10.49 -14.04 7.40
CA GLU A 132 -9.29 -14.18 8.22
C GLU A 132 -8.73 -12.79 8.50
N TYR A 133 -8.74 -12.39 9.78
CA TYR A 133 -8.26 -11.09 10.23
C TYR A 133 -6.95 -11.24 11.00
N ASP A 134 -6.13 -10.21 10.95
CA ASP A 134 -4.94 -10.14 11.80
C ASP A 134 -5.34 -9.84 13.25
N GLU A 135 -5.49 -10.87 14.08
CA GLU A 135 -5.90 -10.75 15.49
C GLU A 135 -4.93 -9.89 16.33
N SER A 136 -3.68 -9.70 15.89
CA SER A 136 -2.71 -8.83 16.59
C SER A 136 -3.14 -7.35 16.62
N LYS A 137 -3.94 -6.91 15.64
CA LYS A 137 -4.46 -5.51 15.56
C LYS A 137 -5.62 -5.23 16.52
N TYR A 138 -6.06 -6.26 17.22
CA TYR A 138 -7.39 -6.37 17.81
C TYR A 138 -7.33 -6.80 19.28
N ASP A 139 -6.19 -7.33 19.72
CA ASP A 139 -6.00 -7.86 21.07
C ASP A 139 -5.67 -6.72 22.06
N LYS A 140 -6.71 -6.18 22.70
CA LYS A 140 -6.59 -5.37 23.92
C LYS A 140 -7.41 -6.07 24.99
N SER A 141 -6.76 -6.80 25.89
CA SER A 141 -7.45 -7.49 26.99
C SER A 141 -8.09 -6.50 27.97
N PRO A 142 -9.36 -6.70 28.35
CA PRO A 142 -9.80 -6.32 29.68
C PRO A 142 -10.50 -7.50 30.38
N ASP A 143 -10.00 -7.84 31.57
CA ASP A 143 -10.62 -8.76 32.50
C ASP A 143 -11.95 -8.21 33.04
N ALA A 144 -13.06 -8.87 32.69
CA ALA A 144 -14.32 -9.04 33.46
C ALA A 144 -15.47 -9.51 32.54
N LYS A 145 -16.28 -10.46 33.02
CA LYS A 145 -17.33 -11.17 32.25
C LYS A 145 -18.41 -10.27 31.63
N GLU A 146 -18.67 -9.10 32.21
CA GLU A 146 -19.67 -8.14 31.71
C GLU A 146 -19.09 -7.17 30.67
N VAL A 147 -17.82 -6.78 30.86
CA VAL A 147 -17.02 -6.07 29.84
C VAL A 147 -16.92 -6.94 28.59
N ARG A 148 -16.72 -8.26 28.74
CA ARG A 148 -16.60 -9.24 27.65
C ARG A 148 -17.74 -9.17 26.63
N LYS A 149 -19.02 -9.15 27.02
CA LYS A 149 -20.15 -9.12 26.06
C LYS A 149 -20.20 -7.82 25.25
N LYS A 150 -20.07 -6.66 25.91
CA LYS A 150 -20.02 -5.35 25.22
C LYS A 150 -18.77 -5.25 24.34
N PHE A 151 -17.66 -5.83 24.78
CA PHE A 151 -16.41 -5.90 24.04
C PHE A 151 -16.55 -6.76 22.77
N THR A 152 -17.19 -7.94 22.85
CA THR A 152 -17.44 -8.83 21.70
C THR A 152 -18.31 -8.17 20.62
N VAL A 153 -19.37 -7.43 21.00
CA VAL A 153 -20.22 -6.72 20.03
C VAL A 153 -19.47 -5.56 19.35
N ARG A 154 -18.68 -4.81 20.12
CA ARG A 154 -17.83 -3.73 19.56
C ARG A 154 -16.80 -4.28 18.58
N PHE A 155 -16.18 -5.38 18.95
CA PHE A 155 -15.18 -6.08 18.15
C PHE A 155 -15.75 -6.63 16.84
N TYR A 156 -16.93 -7.25 16.92
CA TYR A 156 -17.66 -7.71 15.75
C TYR A 156 -17.99 -6.56 14.79
N ARG A 157 -18.50 -5.43 15.31
CA ARG A 157 -18.76 -4.23 14.49
C ARG A 157 -17.49 -3.64 13.89
N GLN A 158 -16.36 -3.75 14.60
CA GLN A 158 -15.07 -3.27 14.12
C GLN A 158 -14.57 -4.15 12.97
N LYS A 159 -14.49 -5.48 13.15
CA LYS A 159 -14.14 -6.43 12.09
C LYS A 159 -15.00 -6.27 10.85
N LEU A 160 -16.31 -6.12 11.02
CA LEU A 160 -17.23 -5.90 9.90
C LEU A 160 -16.91 -4.60 9.15
N ARG A 161 -16.65 -3.50 9.87
CA ARG A 161 -16.25 -2.23 9.24
C ARG A 161 -14.92 -2.34 8.52
N ASP A 162 -13.94 -2.96 9.15
CA ASP A 162 -12.58 -3.08 8.62
C ASP A 162 -12.56 -3.96 7.35
N PHE A 163 -13.45 -4.95 7.26
CA PHE A 163 -13.68 -5.72 6.03
C PHE A 163 -14.17 -4.85 4.86
N TYR A 164 -15.23 -4.06 5.06
CA TYR A 164 -15.77 -3.20 4.00
C TYR A 164 -14.93 -1.93 3.77
N LEU A 165 -14.02 -1.60 4.68
CA LEU A 165 -13.06 -0.50 4.53
C LEU A 165 -11.88 -0.92 3.65
N ALA A 166 -11.53 -2.21 3.63
CA ALA A 166 -10.43 -2.72 2.81
C ALA A 166 -10.65 -2.41 1.31
N SER A 167 -9.63 -1.82 0.69
CA SER A 167 -9.64 -1.41 -0.71
C SER A 167 -9.91 -2.60 -1.64
N CYS A 168 -9.34 -3.76 -1.32
CA CYS A 168 -9.52 -4.99 -2.09
C CYS A 168 -11.00 -5.45 -2.17
N VAL A 169 -11.72 -5.39 -1.05
CA VAL A 169 -13.14 -5.78 -0.95
C VAL A 169 -14.00 -4.79 -1.73
N ARG A 170 -13.76 -3.48 -1.54
CA ARG A 170 -14.47 -2.41 -2.27
C ARG A 170 -14.30 -2.55 -3.78
N HIS A 171 -13.06 -2.75 -4.22
CA HIS A 171 -12.75 -2.92 -5.64
C HIS A 171 -13.45 -4.15 -6.22
N ALA A 172 -13.43 -5.29 -5.52
CA ALA A 172 -14.09 -6.50 -5.99
C ALA A 172 -15.62 -6.32 -6.14
N TYR A 173 -16.27 -5.61 -5.20
CA TYR A 173 -17.70 -5.29 -5.33
C TYR A 173 -18.00 -4.29 -6.44
N GLN A 174 -17.11 -3.32 -6.70
CA GLN A 174 -17.23 -2.42 -7.85
C GLN A 174 -17.16 -3.19 -9.17
N LEU A 175 -16.24 -4.14 -9.31
CA LEU A 175 -16.12 -4.96 -10.53
C LEU A 175 -17.36 -5.82 -10.81
N VAL A 176 -17.93 -6.45 -9.77
CA VAL A 176 -19.19 -7.21 -9.90
C VAL A 176 -20.33 -6.31 -10.34
N ARG A 177 -20.40 -5.09 -9.81
CA ARG A 177 -21.40 -4.09 -10.20
C ARG A 177 -21.24 -3.68 -11.67
N LEU A 178 -20.02 -3.44 -12.14
CA LEU A 178 -19.75 -3.07 -13.54
C LEU A 178 -20.12 -4.18 -14.52
N LYS A 179 -19.73 -5.43 -14.25
CA LYS A 179 -20.14 -6.59 -15.09
C LYS A 179 -21.65 -6.77 -15.17
N LYS A 180 -22.38 -6.44 -14.10
CA LYS A 180 -23.84 -6.49 -14.09
C LYS A 180 -24.46 -5.43 -15.01
N PHE A 181 -23.84 -4.26 -15.17
CA PHE A 181 -24.32 -3.24 -16.11
C PHE A 181 -24.04 -3.61 -17.57
N GLU A 182 -22.88 -4.22 -17.85
CA GLU A 182 -22.51 -4.65 -19.20
C GLU A 182 -23.38 -5.79 -19.72
N ASN A 183 -23.89 -6.67 -18.84
CA ASN A 183 -24.82 -7.75 -19.20
C ASN A 183 -26.29 -7.31 -19.34
N VAL A 184 -26.62 -6.06 -19.05
CA VAL A 184 -27.99 -5.50 -19.10
C VAL A 184 -28.14 -4.47 -20.23
N ALA A 185 -27.04 -4.08 -20.88
CA ALA A 185 -27.01 -3.28 -22.10
C ALA A 185 -26.95 -4.20 -23.33
#